data_AF-A0A6J1P6J9-F1
#
_entry.id   AF-A0A6J1P6J9-F1
#
_cell.length_a   1.000
_cell.length_b   1.000
_cell.length_c   1.000
_cell.angle_alpha   90.00
_cell.angle_beta   90.00
_cell.angle_gamma   90.00
#
_symmetry.space_group_name_H-M   'P 1'
#
loop_
_entity.id
_entity.type
_entity.pdbx_description
1 polymer ?
#
loop_
_entity_poly.entity_id
_entity_poly.type
_entity_poly.pdbx_seq_one_letter_code
_entity_poly.pdbx_strand_id
1 'polypeptide(L)'
;FRYAPRLAHDVVSAGIEMGYPPTSDLNGETGTGFTIAQTYNDGGSRYSTARAYLRPASKRENLHILLNAVGSRVIVDPVTKKVTGVEYIKNGEKKIVGVNKEAVLSGGTLNSPQILLLSGIGPKETLDKLNIPVVKELPGVGQNLHNHVGVNLEFTLTKEPDVPELSWESAMEYMLKRQGPLSATGMSQLSGKINSRLAAGGGRHPDVQYFFNGYGSSCGDGSLGDADAIVDENNKRTITISAIALQPRSRGYLTLESTNPLQPPVMQPNYFLDEHELDVLVDASRIAYRLANTTILREKYGMQPTEGYGAECPGGGPNPTDEFFRCLAQLHTAPENHQVGTCKMGAADDPMAVVDPQLRVYGINGLRVADASIMPTVVSGNTAAPVVMIAERAAEFVIIKYQELLRTQFGEDTVPDGIFSGSNEGWNSNESGNKPIWVDNWKPWDKHWDNPEWKYDHPYHRKNNVNQPAYNSR
;
A
#
# COMPACT_ATOMS: atom_id res chain seq x y z
N PHE A 1 12.12 0.92 -10.20
CA PHE A 1 13.09 -0.19 -10.33
C PHE A 1 14.09 0.14 -11.43
N ARG A 2 15.17 -0.63 -11.60
CA ARG A 2 16.12 -0.42 -12.71
C ARG A 2 15.62 -0.97 -14.05
N TYR A 3 14.72 -1.94 -14.01
CA TYR A 3 14.08 -2.56 -15.17
C TYR A 3 12.58 -2.30 -15.13
N ALA A 4 11.98 -2.06 -16.30
CA ALA A 4 10.55 -2.11 -16.51
C ALA A 4 10.25 -2.70 -17.89
N PRO A 5 9.18 -3.51 -18.04
CA PRO A 5 8.76 -4.00 -19.35
C PRO A 5 8.50 -2.83 -20.31
N ARG A 6 8.83 -3.01 -21.60
CA ARG A 6 8.63 -1.94 -22.60
C ARG A 6 7.16 -1.49 -22.67
N LEU A 7 6.23 -2.43 -22.53
CA LEU A 7 4.80 -2.14 -22.48
C LEU A 7 4.44 -1.11 -21.41
N ALA A 8 5.13 -1.11 -20.26
CA ALA A 8 4.85 -0.16 -19.19
C ALA A 8 5.09 1.30 -19.63
N HIS A 9 6.17 1.56 -20.37
CA HIS A 9 6.47 2.88 -20.94
C HIS A 9 5.51 3.25 -22.06
N ASP A 10 5.09 2.28 -22.87
CA ASP A 10 4.16 2.53 -23.96
C ASP A 10 2.73 2.79 -23.43
N VAL A 11 2.34 2.23 -22.27
CA VAL A 11 1.09 2.60 -21.58
C VAL A 11 1.16 4.02 -21.00
N VAL A 12 2.32 4.48 -20.53
CA VAL A 12 2.48 5.91 -20.16
C VAL A 12 2.24 6.80 -21.38
N SER A 13 2.76 6.41 -22.54
CA SER A 13 2.54 7.12 -23.80
C SER A 13 1.07 7.08 -24.22
N ALA A 14 0.38 5.96 -24.02
CA ALA A 14 -1.06 5.83 -24.23
C ALA A 14 -1.87 6.76 -23.32
N GLY A 15 -1.46 6.94 -22.06
CA GLY A 15 -2.05 7.93 -21.15
C GLY A 15 -1.95 9.36 -21.71
N ILE A 16 -0.82 9.72 -22.30
CA ILE A 16 -0.62 11.02 -22.97
C ILE A 16 -1.50 11.14 -24.22
N GLU A 17 -1.62 10.08 -25.02
CA GLU A 17 -2.52 10.02 -26.19
C GLU A 17 -3.98 10.28 -25.78
N MET A 18 -4.39 9.83 -24.60
CA MET A 18 -5.72 10.10 -24.03
C MET A 18 -5.90 11.55 -23.52
N GLY A 19 -4.83 12.34 -23.49
CA GLY A 19 -4.83 13.73 -23.01
C GLY A 19 -4.49 13.91 -21.53
N TYR A 20 -4.02 12.85 -20.83
CA TYR A 20 -3.54 13.00 -19.46
C TYR A 20 -2.13 13.63 -19.45
N PRO A 21 -1.84 14.50 -18.45
CA PRO A 21 -0.55 15.16 -18.39
C PRO A 21 0.58 14.15 -18.15
N PRO A 22 1.77 14.36 -18.75
CA PRO A 22 2.94 13.58 -18.38
C PRO A 22 3.29 13.85 -16.92
N THR A 23 3.55 12.79 -16.16
CA THR A 23 3.99 12.88 -14.77
C THR A 23 5.09 11.87 -14.50
N SER A 24 6.08 12.28 -13.69
CA SER A 24 7.11 11.40 -13.13
C SER A 24 6.86 11.09 -11.65
N ASP A 25 5.85 11.71 -11.03
CA ASP A 25 5.60 11.61 -9.61
C ASP A 25 4.11 11.70 -9.28
N LEU A 26 3.52 10.57 -8.87
CA LEU A 26 2.11 10.48 -8.43
C LEU A 26 1.90 10.89 -6.97
N ASN A 27 2.97 11.33 -6.30
CA ASN A 27 2.97 11.82 -4.93
C ASN A 27 3.31 13.32 -4.83
N GLY A 28 3.59 13.97 -5.97
CA GLY A 28 3.89 15.40 -6.05
C GLY A 28 2.65 16.29 -5.91
N GLU A 29 2.82 17.59 -6.17
CA GLU A 29 1.75 18.60 -6.06
C GLU A 29 0.51 18.25 -6.92
N THR A 30 0.74 17.66 -8.09
CA THR A 30 -0.31 17.13 -8.96
C THR A 30 -0.14 15.62 -9.13
N GLY A 31 -1.05 14.83 -8.54
CA GLY A 31 -1.00 13.36 -8.60
C GLY A 31 -1.71 12.73 -9.80
N THR A 32 -2.03 13.48 -10.86
CA THR A 32 -2.80 12.98 -12.01
C THR A 32 -1.89 12.54 -13.16
N GLY A 33 -2.17 11.39 -13.76
CA GLY A 33 -1.47 10.86 -14.94
C GLY A 33 -1.04 9.40 -14.77
N PHE A 34 -0.22 8.93 -15.71
CA PHE A 34 0.34 7.58 -15.73
C PHE A 34 1.87 7.65 -15.64
N THR A 35 2.49 6.80 -14.83
CA THR A 35 3.94 6.75 -14.70
C THR A 35 4.43 5.43 -14.13
N ILE A 36 5.72 5.16 -14.28
CA ILE A 36 6.39 4.09 -13.53
C ILE A 36 6.58 4.58 -12.10
N ALA A 37 5.77 4.07 -11.17
CA ALA A 37 5.73 4.53 -9.81
C ALA A 37 7.04 4.26 -9.06
N GLN A 38 7.37 5.18 -8.16
CA GLN A 38 8.46 4.98 -7.21
C GLN A 38 8.15 3.80 -6.29
N THR A 39 9.16 3.01 -5.95
CA THR A 39 9.02 1.83 -5.11
C THR A 39 10.09 1.78 -4.01
N TYR A 40 9.80 1.06 -2.93
CA TYR A 40 10.78 0.76 -1.89
C TYR A 40 11.80 -0.28 -2.39
N ASN A 41 12.79 0.22 -3.11
CA ASN A 41 13.84 -0.54 -3.75
C ASN A 41 15.19 0.14 -3.54
N ASP A 42 16.24 -0.66 -3.37
CA ASP A 42 17.63 -0.21 -3.34
C ASP A 42 18.48 -1.17 -4.18
N GLY A 43 19.02 -0.65 -5.27
CA GLY A 43 19.89 -1.38 -6.18
C GLY A 43 19.26 -2.65 -6.76
N GLY A 44 17.97 -2.63 -7.10
CA GLY A 44 17.26 -3.79 -7.67
C GLY A 44 16.67 -4.74 -6.63
N SER A 45 16.95 -4.56 -5.33
CA SER A 45 16.37 -5.38 -4.26
C SER A 45 15.36 -4.61 -3.41
N ARG A 46 14.31 -5.31 -2.92
CA ARG A 46 13.33 -4.72 -1.99
C ARG A 46 14.01 -4.04 -0.79
N TYR A 47 13.54 -2.85 -0.45
CA TYR A 47 13.99 -2.08 0.72
C TYR A 47 12.88 -2.02 1.78
N SER A 48 12.79 -3.06 2.62
CA SER A 48 11.75 -3.14 3.65
C SER A 48 12.03 -2.21 4.85
N THR A 49 10.99 -1.87 5.62
CA THR A 49 11.13 -1.14 6.89
C THR A 49 12.02 -1.89 7.89
N ALA A 50 11.98 -3.22 7.91
CA ALA A 50 12.92 -4.00 8.72
C ALA A 50 14.38 -3.80 8.29
N ARG A 51 14.65 -3.72 6.98
CA ARG A 51 15.99 -3.44 6.44
C ARG A 51 16.43 -2.00 6.75
N ALA A 52 15.53 -1.04 6.68
CA ALA A 52 15.80 0.37 6.90
C ALA A 52 16.01 0.72 8.39
N TYR A 53 15.14 0.23 9.29
CA TYR A 53 15.11 0.65 10.69
C TYR A 53 15.62 -0.41 11.66
N LEU A 54 15.14 -1.65 11.56
CA LEU A 54 15.43 -2.68 12.57
C LEU A 54 16.83 -3.28 12.41
N ARG A 55 17.25 -3.65 11.19
CA ARG A 55 18.56 -4.29 10.96
C ARG A 55 19.74 -3.42 11.38
N PRO A 56 19.78 -2.10 11.08
CA PRO A 56 20.88 -1.25 11.56
C PRO A 56 20.89 -1.08 13.08
N ALA A 57 19.69 -1.04 13.70
CA ALA A 57 19.54 -0.86 15.14
C ALA A 57 19.70 -2.16 15.95
N SER A 58 19.68 -3.34 15.33
CA SER A 58 19.61 -4.64 16.02
C SER A 58 20.82 -4.97 16.89
N LYS A 59 21.93 -4.24 16.73
CA LYS A 59 23.15 -4.40 17.55
C LYS A 59 23.14 -3.57 18.83
N ARG A 60 22.13 -2.70 19.02
CA ARG A 60 22.03 -1.87 20.22
C ARG A 60 21.61 -2.74 21.40
N GLU A 61 22.34 -2.66 22.51
CA GLU A 61 22.08 -3.47 23.72
C GLU A 61 20.71 -3.18 24.35
N ASN A 62 20.15 -2.00 24.10
CA ASN A 62 18.85 -1.57 24.60
C ASN A 62 17.66 -1.93 23.68
N LEU A 63 17.87 -2.70 22.60
CA LEU A 63 16.82 -3.17 21.71
C LEU A 63 16.77 -4.70 21.68
N HIS A 64 15.68 -5.28 22.19
CA HIS A 64 15.43 -6.71 22.14
C HIS A 64 14.40 -7.02 21.05
N ILE A 65 14.78 -7.84 20.07
CA ILE A 65 13.90 -8.27 18.98
C ILE A 65 13.50 -9.72 19.20
N LEU A 66 12.21 -9.97 19.39
CA LEU A 66 11.66 -11.30 19.56
C LEU A 66 10.86 -11.72 18.32
N LEU A 67 11.39 -12.68 17.58
CA LEU A 67 10.70 -13.28 16.43
C LEU A 67 9.84 -14.47 16.84
N ASN A 68 8.87 -14.81 15.99
CA ASN A 68 7.93 -15.93 16.16
C ASN A 68 7.19 -15.86 17.51
N ALA A 69 6.73 -14.65 17.85
CA ALA A 69 5.99 -14.35 19.06
C ALA A 69 4.70 -13.60 18.67
N VAL A 70 3.55 -14.22 18.93
CA VAL A 70 2.24 -13.63 18.61
C VAL A 70 1.75 -12.82 19.80
N GLY A 71 1.55 -11.51 19.64
CA GLY A 71 0.94 -10.68 20.69
C GLY A 71 -0.51 -11.10 20.92
N SER A 72 -0.86 -11.40 22.17
CA SER A 72 -2.17 -11.93 22.57
C SER A 72 -3.09 -10.83 23.11
N ARG A 73 -2.61 -10.08 24.11
CA ARG A 73 -3.34 -8.98 24.77
C ARG A 73 -2.39 -8.05 25.51
N VAL A 74 -2.85 -6.85 25.82
CA VAL A 74 -2.22 -5.96 26.80
C VAL A 74 -2.86 -6.19 28.17
N ILE A 75 -2.04 -6.14 29.21
CA ILE A 75 -2.48 -6.29 30.60
C ILE A 75 -2.65 -4.88 31.18
N VAL A 76 -3.86 -4.58 31.63
CA VAL A 76 -4.24 -3.27 32.15
C VAL A 76 -4.73 -3.41 33.58
N ASP A 77 -4.21 -2.56 34.46
CA ASP A 77 -4.73 -2.44 35.82
C ASP A 77 -6.17 -1.86 35.78
N PRO A 78 -7.16 -2.56 36.34
CA PRO A 78 -8.57 -2.20 36.17
C PRO A 78 -8.96 -0.89 36.88
N VAL A 79 -8.17 -0.44 37.87
CA VAL A 79 -8.44 0.75 38.70
C VAL A 79 -7.74 1.97 38.11
N THR A 80 -6.43 1.91 37.94
CA THR A 80 -5.59 3.00 37.44
C THR A 80 -5.64 3.15 35.93
N LYS A 81 -6.19 2.15 35.23
CA LYS A 81 -6.20 2.03 33.76
C LYS A 81 -4.82 2.06 33.14
N LYS A 82 -3.76 1.74 33.89
CA LYS A 82 -2.38 1.72 33.41
C LYS A 82 -2.03 0.37 32.79
N VAL A 83 -1.36 0.38 31.63
CA VAL A 83 -0.75 -0.82 31.07
C VAL A 83 0.42 -1.26 31.94
N THR A 84 0.41 -2.53 32.37
CA THR A 84 1.44 -3.13 33.22
C THR A 84 2.22 -4.24 32.52
N GLY A 85 1.72 -4.78 31.42
CA GLY A 85 2.41 -5.82 30.66
C GLY A 85 1.81 -6.10 29.29
N VAL A 86 2.52 -6.88 28.49
CA VAL A 86 2.04 -7.44 27.22
C VAL A 86 2.17 -8.96 27.28
N GLU A 87 1.09 -9.66 27.00
CA GLU A 87 1.06 -11.11 26.87
C GLU A 87 1.34 -11.50 25.41
N TYR A 88 2.21 -12.49 25.20
CA TYR A 88 2.49 -13.05 23.88
C TYR A 88 2.62 -14.57 23.94
N ILE A 89 2.45 -15.23 22.79
CA ILE A 89 2.61 -16.67 22.63
C ILE A 89 3.88 -16.95 21.86
N LYS A 90 4.76 -17.79 22.39
CA LYS A 90 5.96 -18.29 21.70
C LYS A 90 6.16 -19.77 22.00
N ASN A 91 6.36 -20.56 20.95
CA ASN A 91 6.50 -22.02 21.06
C ASN A 91 5.31 -22.69 21.77
N GLY A 92 4.09 -22.18 21.57
CA GLY A 92 2.88 -22.67 22.22
C GLY A 92 2.67 -22.21 23.68
N GLU A 93 3.63 -21.49 24.27
CA GLU A 93 3.55 -21.02 25.66
C GLU A 93 3.18 -19.54 25.73
N LYS A 94 2.27 -19.19 26.66
CA LYS A 94 1.97 -17.80 27.02
C LYS A 94 3.07 -17.24 27.91
N LYS A 95 3.56 -16.04 27.58
CA LYS A 95 4.60 -15.31 28.30
C LYS A 95 4.19 -13.86 28.45
N ILE A 96 4.70 -13.21 29.50
CA ILE A 96 4.39 -11.82 29.81
C ILE A 96 5.69 -11.03 29.88
N VAL A 97 5.72 -9.88 29.22
CA VAL A 97 6.76 -8.86 29.41
C VAL A 97 6.15 -7.67 30.16
N GLY A 98 6.81 -7.23 31.23
CA GLY A 98 6.38 -6.07 32.01
C GLY A 98 6.58 -4.75 31.25
N VAL A 99 5.69 -3.79 31.47
CA VAL A 99 5.73 -2.45 30.85
C VAL A 99 5.96 -1.39 31.92
N ASN A 100 7.14 -0.75 31.88
CA ASN A 100 7.48 0.32 32.83
C ASN A 100 6.97 1.70 32.39
N LYS A 101 6.97 1.94 31.07
CA LYS A 101 6.67 3.24 30.47
C LYS A 101 5.38 3.18 29.65
N GLU A 102 5.42 2.51 28.51
CA GLU A 102 4.31 2.50 27.55
C GLU A 102 4.43 1.31 26.60
N ALA A 103 3.28 0.82 26.14
CA ALA A 103 3.16 -0.18 25.08
C ALA A 103 2.63 0.49 23.81
N VAL A 104 3.13 0.05 22.65
CA VAL A 104 2.67 0.51 21.33
C VAL A 104 2.22 -0.70 20.53
N LEU A 105 0.96 -0.71 20.11
CA LEU A 105 0.41 -1.72 19.22
C LEU A 105 0.69 -1.31 17.77
N SER A 106 1.35 -2.20 17.04
CA SER A 106 1.60 -2.08 15.60
C SER A 106 1.30 -3.40 14.89
N GLY A 107 0.21 -4.05 15.30
CA GLY A 107 -0.27 -5.32 14.73
C GLY A 107 -0.95 -5.16 13.37
N GLY A 108 -1.12 -3.93 12.90
CA GLY A 108 -1.85 -3.61 11.66
C GLY A 108 -3.37 -3.57 11.89
N THR A 109 -4.08 -3.23 10.83
CA THR A 109 -5.53 -3.01 10.83
C THR A 109 -6.33 -4.20 11.37
N LEU A 110 -5.84 -5.42 11.24
CA LEU A 110 -6.58 -6.60 11.69
C LEU A 110 -6.22 -7.02 13.12
N ASN A 111 -4.93 -7.03 13.47
CA ASN A 111 -4.50 -7.61 14.75
C ASN A 111 -4.48 -6.59 15.90
N SER A 112 -4.25 -5.30 15.63
CA SER A 112 -4.33 -4.27 16.68
C SER A 112 -5.71 -4.17 17.34
N PRO A 113 -6.84 -4.11 16.62
CA PRO A 113 -8.16 -4.15 17.26
C PRO A 113 -8.42 -5.51 17.92
N GLN A 114 -7.95 -6.63 17.36
CA GLN A 114 -8.09 -7.95 17.99
C GLN A 114 -7.42 -7.99 19.37
N ILE A 115 -6.19 -7.47 19.46
CA ILE A 115 -5.44 -7.38 20.73
C ILE A 115 -6.22 -6.50 21.72
N LEU A 116 -6.76 -5.36 21.30
CA LEU A 116 -7.57 -4.49 22.17
C LEU A 116 -8.82 -5.22 22.69
N LEU A 117 -9.57 -5.89 21.80
CA LEU A 117 -10.76 -6.65 22.18
C LEU A 117 -10.43 -7.76 23.18
N LEU A 118 -9.38 -8.54 22.94
CA LEU A 118 -8.89 -9.58 23.86
C LEU A 118 -8.35 -9.02 25.19
N SER A 119 -8.06 -7.72 25.24
CA SER A 119 -7.64 -6.99 26.44
C SER A 119 -8.80 -6.39 27.22
N GLY A 120 -10.05 -6.60 26.78
CA GLY A 120 -11.23 -6.00 27.40
C GLY A 120 -11.42 -4.51 27.04
N ILE A 121 -10.84 -4.07 25.92
CA ILE A 121 -10.95 -2.69 25.41
C ILE A 121 -11.71 -2.74 24.09
N GLY A 122 -12.97 -2.30 24.08
CA GLY A 122 -13.80 -2.35 22.88
C GLY A 122 -15.30 -2.24 23.14
N PRO A 123 -16.16 -2.62 22.18
CA PRO A 123 -17.62 -2.58 22.33
C PRO A 123 -18.08 -3.54 23.43
N LYS A 124 -18.85 -3.03 24.39
CA LYS A 124 -19.32 -3.83 25.53
C LYS A 124 -20.08 -5.08 25.10
N GLU A 125 -20.97 -4.96 24.11
CA GLU A 125 -21.75 -6.08 23.59
C GLU A 125 -20.87 -7.22 23.06
N THR A 126 -19.81 -6.90 22.31
CA THR A 126 -18.85 -7.88 21.80
C THR A 126 -18.10 -8.58 22.91
N LEU A 127 -17.64 -7.83 23.91
CA LEU A 127 -16.89 -8.36 25.04
C LEU A 127 -17.76 -9.26 25.93
N ASP A 128 -18.99 -8.84 26.21
CA ASP A 128 -19.95 -9.58 27.03
C ASP A 128 -20.31 -10.92 26.37
N LYS A 129 -20.50 -10.97 25.04
CA LYS A 129 -20.78 -12.22 24.28
C LYS A 129 -19.70 -13.29 24.47
N LEU A 130 -18.45 -12.89 24.69
CA LEU A 130 -17.32 -13.79 24.86
C LEU A 130 -16.85 -13.90 26.32
N ASN A 131 -17.61 -13.34 27.26
CA ASN A 131 -17.28 -13.27 28.70
C ASN A 131 -15.91 -12.64 28.97
N ILE A 132 -15.53 -11.63 28.17
CA ILE A 132 -14.29 -10.85 28.39
C ILE A 132 -14.63 -9.69 29.34
N PRO A 133 -13.96 -9.56 30.50
CA PRO A 133 -14.20 -8.44 31.40
C PRO A 133 -13.91 -7.10 30.73
N VAL A 134 -14.86 -6.18 30.78
CA VAL A 134 -14.72 -4.84 30.20
C VAL A 134 -13.77 -4.00 31.06
N VAL A 135 -12.58 -3.72 30.54
CA VAL A 135 -11.62 -2.77 31.12
C VAL A 135 -12.01 -1.35 30.74
N LYS A 136 -12.33 -1.12 29.46
CA LYS A 136 -12.76 0.17 28.95
C LYS A 136 -13.67 -0.05 27.74
N GLU A 137 -14.87 0.51 27.81
CA GLU A 137 -15.74 0.57 26.65
C GLU A 137 -15.21 1.60 25.65
N LEU A 138 -14.93 1.12 24.44
CA LEU A 138 -14.58 1.92 23.25
C LEU A 138 -15.31 1.29 22.05
N PRO A 139 -16.54 1.75 21.71
CA PRO A 139 -17.36 1.12 20.68
C PRO A 139 -16.73 1.20 19.28
N GLY A 140 -15.76 2.10 19.07
CA GLY A 140 -15.00 2.21 17.82
C GLY A 140 -14.01 1.08 17.53
N VAL A 141 -13.59 0.28 18.53
CA VAL A 141 -12.59 -0.77 18.31
C VAL A 141 -13.15 -1.85 17.38
N GLY A 142 -12.45 -2.10 16.29
CA GLY A 142 -12.85 -3.03 15.22
C GLY A 142 -13.83 -2.42 14.21
N GLN A 143 -14.37 -1.22 14.44
CA GLN A 143 -15.32 -0.58 13.52
C GLN A 143 -14.60 0.25 12.45
N ASN A 144 -15.34 0.82 11.48
CA ASN A 144 -14.76 1.69 10.45
C ASN A 144 -13.68 0.98 9.60
N LEU A 145 -13.76 -0.34 9.43
CA LEU A 145 -12.89 -1.05 8.50
C LEU A 145 -13.19 -0.60 7.07
N HIS A 146 -12.19 -0.17 6.35
CA HIS A 146 -12.32 0.14 4.93
C HIS A 146 -10.99 -0.08 4.22
N ASN A 147 -11.08 -0.18 2.89
CA ASN A 147 -10.00 -0.59 2.03
C ASN A 147 -10.27 -0.05 0.63
N HIS A 148 -9.21 0.13 -0.17
CA HIS A 148 -9.40 0.32 -1.60
C HIS A 148 -9.93 -0.96 -2.23
N VAL A 149 -10.90 -0.80 -3.13
CA VAL A 149 -11.53 -1.90 -3.84
C VAL A 149 -11.73 -1.51 -5.29
N GLY A 150 -11.55 -2.48 -6.17
CA GLY A 150 -11.57 -2.28 -7.60
C GLY A 150 -12.24 -3.40 -8.37
N VAL A 151 -12.06 -3.31 -9.68
CA VAL A 151 -12.42 -4.31 -10.66
C VAL A 151 -11.20 -4.64 -11.52
N ASN A 152 -11.01 -5.93 -11.79
CA ASN A 152 -10.00 -6.39 -12.72
C ASN A 152 -10.58 -6.44 -14.13
N LEU A 153 -9.84 -5.92 -15.10
CA LEU A 153 -10.19 -5.94 -16.51
C LEU A 153 -9.08 -6.66 -17.25
N GLU A 154 -9.43 -7.71 -17.98
CA GLU A 154 -8.45 -8.55 -18.65
C GLU A 154 -8.34 -8.22 -20.14
N PHE A 155 -7.11 -8.11 -20.63
CA PHE A 155 -6.81 -7.79 -22.01
C PHE A 155 -5.76 -8.73 -22.59
N THR A 156 -6.04 -9.28 -23.76
CA THR A 156 -5.10 -10.08 -24.55
C THR A 156 -4.26 -9.19 -25.45
N LEU A 157 -2.96 -9.45 -25.51
CA LEU A 157 -2.01 -8.83 -26.42
C LEU A 157 -1.80 -9.77 -27.62
N THR A 158 -2.61 -9.62 -28.66
CA THR A 158 -2.64 -10.59 -29.79
C THR A 158 -1.34 -10.65 -30.60
N LYS A 159 -0.49 -9.62 -30.50
CA LYS A 159 0.82 -9.54 -31.16
C LYS A 159 2.00 -9.85 -30.23
N GLU A 160 1.75 -10.18 -28.97
CA GLU A 160 2.79 -10.53 -27.99
C GLU A 160 2.66 -12.00 -27.58
N PRO A 161 3.70 -12.82 -27.79
CA PRO A 161 3.73 -14.18 -27.26
C PRO A 161 3.83 -14.14 -25.73
N ASP A 162 3.23 -15.12 -25.07
CA ASP A 162 3.38 -15.28 -23.62
C ASP A 162 4.66 -16.05 -23.30
N VAL A 163 5.75 -15.31 -23.12
CA VAL A 163 7.06 -15.86 -22.74
C VAL A 163 7.26 -15.74 -21.23
N PRO A 164 7.71 -16.80 -20.53
CA PRO A 164 8.03 -16.70 -19.11
C PRO A 164 9.14 -15.67 -18.81
N GLU A 165 8.85 -14.74 -17.90
CA GLU A 165 9.83 -13.72 -17.45
C GLU A 165 10.87 -14.28 -16.46
N LEU A 166 10.63 -15.48 -15.94
CA LEU A 166 11.54 -16.19 -15.05
C LEU A 166 12.26 -17.29 -15.83
N SER A 167 13.49 -16.97 -16.23
CA SER A 167 14.42 -17.88 -16.90
C SER A 167 15.78 -17.91 -16.19
N TRP A 168 16.63 -18.89 -16.52
CA TRP A 168 18.02 -18.91 -16.06
C TRP A 168 18.79 -17.65 -16.43
N GLU A 169 18.52 -17.07 -17.59
CA GLU A 169 19.09 -15.79 -18.02
C GLU A 169 18.69 -14.65 -17.08
N SER A 170 17.39 -14.49 -16.81
CA SER A 170 16.89 -13.46 -15.88
C SER A 170 17.45 -13.64 -14.46
N ALA A 171 17.61 -14.90 -14.01
CA ALA A 171 18.18 -15.24 -12.72
C ALA A 171 19.67 -14.86 -12.64
N MET A 172 20.45 -15.21 -13.67
CA MET A 172 21.86 -14.85 -13.77
C MET A 172 22.06 -13.34 -13.87
N GLU A 173 21.23 -12.64 -14.64
CA GLU A 173 21.26 -11.18 -14.73
C GLU A 173 21.02 -10.53 -13.37
N TYR A 174 20.02 -11.00 -12.62
CA TYR A 174 19.76 -10.49 -11.27
C TYR A 174 20.90 -10.81 -10.30
N MET A 175 21.41 -12.03 -10.29
CA MET A 175 22.50 -12.43 -9.37
C MET A 175 23.79 -11.64 -9.61
N LEU A 176 24.15 -11.41 -10.88
CA LEU A 176 25.40 -10.76 -11.25
C LEU A 176 25.30 -9.22 -11.21
N LYS A 177 24.15 -8.65 -11.59
CA LYS A 177 24.01 -7.20 -11.83
C LYS A 177 22.88 -6.54 -11.04
N ARG A 178 22.00 -7.32 -10.39
CA ARG A 178 20.72 -6.88 -9.80
C ARG A 178 19.87 -6.07 -10.79
N GLN A 179 19.79 -6.58 -12.01
CA GLN A 179 19.02 -6.03 -13.12
C GLN A 179 18.07 -7.09 -13.67
N GLY A 180 17.37 -6.78 -14.75
CA GLY A 180 16.42 -7.68 -15.41
C GLY A 180 15.07 -7.80 -14.71
N PRO A 181 14.19 -8.68 -15.23
CA PRO A 181 12.82 -8.87 -14.77
C PRO A 181 12.68 -9.15 -13.26
N LEU A 182 13.60 -9.93 -12.68
CA LEU A 182 13.65 -10.24 -11.25
C LEU A 182 14.00 -9.05 -10.35
N SER A 183 14.53 -7.96 -10.92
CA SER A 183 14.75 -6.70 -10.21
C SER A 183 13.54 -5.78 -10.24
N ALA A 184 12.39 -6.24 -10.74
CA ALA A 184 11.16 -5.46 -10.92
C ALA A 184 9.92 -6.24 -10.48
N THR A 185 8.76 -5.59 -10.55
CA THR A 185 7.44 -6.21 -10.29
C THR A 185 6.62 -6.32 -11.58
N GLY A 186 7.29 -6.53 -12.72
CA GLY A 186 6.62 -6.59 -14.03
C GLY A 186 5.86 -5.31 -14.35
N MET A 187 4.60 -5.44 -14.76
CA MET A 187 3.69 -4.33 -15.00
C MET A 187 3.20 -3.65 -13.72
N SER A 188 3.27 -4.28 -12.55
CA SER A 188 2.69 -3.72 -11.31
C SER A 188 3.41 -2.50 -10.75
N GLN A 189 4.56 -2.13 -11.32
CA GLN A 189 5.23 -0.86 -11.05
C GLN A 189 4.64 0.31 -11.85
N LEU A 190 3.87 0.05 -12.91
CA LEU A 190 3.13 1.08 -13.63
C LEU A 190 1.90 1.44 -12.80
N SER A 191 1.64 2.73 -12.66
CA SER A 191 0.44 3.23 -12.01
C SER A 191 -0.16 4.39 -12.77
N GLY A 192 -1.49 4.44 -12.79
CA GLY A 192 -2.25 5.63 -13.17
C GLY A 192 -3.01 6.16 -11.96
N LYS A 193 -3.12 7.48 -11.82
CA LYS A 193 -4.07 8.11 -10.90
C LYS A 193 -4.82 9.18 -11.65
N ILE A 194 -6.14 9.11 -11.64
CA ILE A 194 -7.00 10.05 -12.37
C ILE A 194 -8.26 10.37 -11.59
N ASN A 195 -8.96 11.41 -12.03
CA ASN A 195 -10.28 11.74 -11.54
C ASN A 195 -11.33 11.02 -12.38
N SER A 196 -12.25 10.31 -11.73
CA SER A 196 -13.52 9.92 -12.33
C SER A 196 -14.40 11.16 -12.55
N ARG A 197 -15.49 11.00 -13.30
CA ARG A 197 -16.54 12.03 -13.43
C ARG A 197 -17.21 12.40 -12.09
N LEU A 198 -17.04 11.58 -11.06
CA LEU A 198 -17.64 11.74 -9.74
C LEU A 198 -16.66 12.30 -8.69
N ALA A 199 -15.40 12.53 -9.07
CA ALA A 199 -14.40 13.10 -8.19
C ALA A 199 -14.85 14.45 -7.63
N ALA A 200 -14.46 14.73 -6.39
CA ALA A 200 -14.75 16.02 -5.77
C ALA A 200 -14.19 17.20 -6.59
N GLY A 201 -14.95 18.29 -6.64
CA GLY A 201 -14.58 19.48 -7.42
C GLY A 201 -13.19 20.01 -7.05
N GLY A 202 -12.41 20.41 -8.07
CA GLY A 202 -11.05 20.91 -7.92
C GLY A 202 -9.95 19.93 -8.33
N GLY A 203 -10.25 18.63 -8.49
CA GLY A 203 -9.43 17.66 -9.23
C GLY A 203 -8.02 17.37 -8.70
N ARG A 204 -7.65 17.89 -7.52
CA ARG A 204 -6.32 17.73 -6.92
C ARG A 204 -6.11 16.35 -6.28
N HIS A 205 -7.18 15.64 -5.96
CA HIS A 205 -7.14 14.35 -5.29
C HIS A 205 -7.85 13.28 -6.13
N PRO A 206 -7.11 12.60 -7.04
CA PRO A 206 -7.60 11.47 -7.79
C PRO A 206 -8.36 10.46 -6.92
N ASP A 207 -9.54 10.09 -7.36
CA ASP A 207 -10.42 9.09 -6.73
C ASP A 207 -10.31 7.71 -7.42
N VAL A 208 -9.55 7.61 -8.51
CA VAL A 208 -9.27 6.36 -9.22
C VAL A 208 -7.77 6.11 -9.30
N GLN A 209 -7.35 4.89 -8.99
CA GLN A 209 -6.02 4.37 -9.28
C GLN A 209 -6.11 3.21 -10.27
N TYR A 210 -5.14 3.13 -11.18
CA TYR A 210 -4.89 1.96 -12.00
C TYR A 210 -3.60 1.28 -11.58
N PHE A 211 -3.66 -0.03 -11.41
CA PHE A 211 -2.49 -0.90 -11.44
C PHE A 211 -2.60 -1.88 -12.60
N PHE A 212 -1.45 -2.39 -13.00
CA PHE A 212 -1.33 -3.29 -14.13
C PHE A 212 -0.68 -4.59 -13.65
N ASN A 213 -1.19 -5.72 -14.09
CA ASN A 213 -0.57 -7.02 -13.84
C ASN A 213 -0.17 -7.68 -15.17
N GLY A 214 0.89 -8.48 -15.11
CA GLY A 214 1.54 -9.07 -16.28
C GLY A 214 3.04 -8.84 -16.26
N TYR A 215 3.77 -9.59 -17.10
CA TYR A 215 5.24 -9.56 -17.14
C TYR A 215 5.89 -9.77 -15.75
N GLY A 216 5.24 -10.52 -14.87
CA GLY A 216 5.76 -10.85 -13.55
C GLY A 216 6.66 -12.08 -13.60
N SER A 217 7.85 -12.01 -12.98
CA SER A 217 8.72 -13.17 -12.77
C SER A 217 8.21 -14.00 -11.59
N SER A 218 7.07 -14.69 -11.73
CA SER A 218 6.50 -15.57 -10.70
C SER A 218 6.60 -17.05 -11.07
N CYS A 219 6.95 -17.89 -10.10
CA CYS A 219 6.89 -19.34 -10.25
C CYS A 219 5.44 -19.83 -10.09
N GLY A 220 4.88 -20.49 -11.09
CA GLY A 220 3.66 -21.29 -10.91
C GLY A 220 3.94 -22.62 -10.20
N ASP A 221 5.10 -23.23 -10.45
CA ASP A 221 5.48 -24.58 -10.00
C ASP A 221 6.89 -24.68 -9.37
N GLY A 222 7.61 -23.56 -9.26
CA GLY A 222 8.96 -23.52 -8.70
C GLY A 222 10.08 -23.95 -9.66
N SER A 223 9.76 -24.24 -10.93
CA SER A 223 10.75 -24.54 -11.96
C SER A 223 11.25 -23.26 -12.64
N LEU A 224 12.51 -23.26 -13.08
CA LEU A 224 13.05 -22.23 -13.97
C LEU A 224 12.77 -22.70 -15.40
N GLY A 225 11.97 -21.94 -16.14
CA GLY A 225 11.68 -22.27 -17.53
C GLY A 225 12.92 -22.12 -18.40
N ASP A 226 13.14 -23.10 -19.28
CA ASP A 226 13.97 -22.88 -20.48
C ASP A 226 13.14 -22.05 -21.45
N ALA A 227 13.72 -20.97 -22.00
CA ALA A 227 13.06 -20.13 -23.00
C ALA A 227 12.65 -20.90 -24.28
N ASP A 228 13.21 -22.11 -24.47
CA ASP A 228 12.89 -23.02 -25.57
C ASP A 228 11.65 -23.90 -25.29
N ALA A 229 11.13 -23.91 -24.06
CA ALA A 229 9.88 -24.57 -23.71
C ALA A 229 8.73 -23.57 -23.84
N ILE A 230 7.91 -23.75 -24.88
CA ILE A 230 6.64 -23.06 -25.16
C ILE A 230 6.80 -21.72 -25.89
N VAL A 231 7.04 -21.80 -27.20
CA VAL A 231 6.54 -20.80 -28.15
C VAL A 231 5.42 -21.48 -28.95
N ASP A 232 4.29 -21.74 -28.30
CA ASP A 232 3.06 -21.96 -29.05
C ASP A 232 2.62 -20.59 -29.57
N GLU A 233 2.60 -20.40 -30.89
CA GLU A 233 2.16 -19.14 -31.50
C GLU A 233 0.70 -18.80 -31.14
N ASN A 234 -0.06 -19.77 -30.64
CA ASN A 234 -1.41 -19.56 -30.12
C ASN A 234 -1.43 -19.05 -28.67
N ASN A 235 -0.32 -19.13 -27.92
CA ASN A 235 -0.26 -18.64 -26.55
C ASN A 235 0.05 -17.13 -26.53
N LYS A 236 -1.00 -16.33 -26.36
CA LYS A 236 -0.93 -14.87 -26.34
C LYS A 236 -0.81 -14.36 -24.91
N ARG A 237 0.02 -13.35 -24.70
CA ARG A 237 0.15 -12.74 -23.38
C ARG A 237 -1.14 -12.03 -23.00
N THR A 238 -1.54 -12.23 -21.76
CA THR A 238 -2.64 -11.50 -21.13
C THR A 238 -2.10 -10.54 -20.07
N ILE A 239 -2.68 -9.35 -19.99
CA ILE A 239 -2.45 -8.40 -18.91
C ILE A 239 -3.76 -8.02 -18.25
N THR A 240 -3.69 -7.61 -16.98
CA THR A 240 -4.84 -7.11 -16.24
C THR A 240 -4.66 -5.63 -15.98
N ILE A 241 -5.70 -4.83 -16.19
CA ILE A 241 -5.82 -3.46 -15.68
C ILE A 241 -6.77 -3.51 -14.49
N SER A 242 -6.26 -3.26 -13.30
CA SER A 242 -7.04 -3.14 -12.08
C SER A 242 -7.44 -1.67 -11.90
N ALA A 243 -8.73 -1.38 -12.04
CA ALA A 243 -9.30 -0.06 -11.81
C ALA A 243 -9.85 0.02 -10.38
N ILE A 244 -9.36 0.94 -9.56
CA ILE A 244 -9.58 0.92 -8.10
C ILE A 244 -10.14 2.24 -7.62
N ALA A 245 -11.19 2.18 -6.81
CA ALA A 245 -11.75 3.33 -6.11
C ALA A 245 -10.90 3.65 -4.86
N LEU A 246 -10.37 4.88 -4.82
CA LEU A 246 -9.47 5.37 -3.77
C LEU A 246 -10.17 6.05 -2.59
N GLN A 247 -11.46 6.33 -2.70
CA GLN A 247 -12.22 7.07 -1.69
C GLN A 247 -13.48 6.30 -1.29
N PRO A 248 -13.31 5.07 -0.74
CA PRO A 248 -14.43 4.21 -0.41
C PRO A 248 -15.32 4.83 0.66
N ARG A 249 -16.63 4.68 0.49
CA ARG A 249 -17.67 5.09 1.44
C ARG A 249 -18.19 3.93 2.26
N SER A 250 -18.11 2.71 1.72
CA SER A 250 -18.49 1.50 2.44
C SER A 250 -17.63 1.34 3.70
N ARG A 251 -18.27 0.91 4.79
CA ARG A 251 -17.61 0.65 6.08
C ARG A 251 -17.98 -0.75 6.57
N GLY A 252 -16.94 -1.52 6.81
CA GLY A 252 -16.98 -2.82 7.45
C GLY A 252 -16.64 -2.76 8.92
N TYR A 253 -16.48 -3.96 9.49
CA TYR A 253 -16.02 -4.14 10.86
C TYR A 253 -15.18 -5.41 11.01
N LEU A 254 -14.53 -5.50 12.16
CA LEU A 254 -13.78 -6.63 12.67
C LEU A 254 -14.29 -6.95 14.08
N THR A 255 -14.55 -8.22 14.34
CA THR A 255 -14.95 -8.70 15.68
C THR A 255 -14.26 -10.01 16.02
N LEU A 256 -14.26 -10.37 17.29
CA LEU A 256 -13.76 -11.65 17.76
C LEU A 256 -14.77 -12.76 17.47
N GLU A 257 -14.26 -13.90 17.01
CA GLU A 257 -15.00 -15.18 16.97
C GLU A 257 -14.87 -15.94 18.31
N SER A 258 -13.71 -15.81 18.97
CA SER A 258 -13.44 -16.45 20.26
C SER A 258 -12.41 -15.67 21.08
N THR A 259 -12.14 -16.16 22.29
CA THR A 259 -11.08 -15.66 23.17
C THR A 259 -9.70 -16.26 22.88
N ASN A 260 -9.57 -17.13 21.86
CA ASN A 260 -8.29 -17.69 21.44
C ASN A 260 -7.53 -16.66 20.57
N PRO A 261 -6.38 -16.13 21.01
CA PRO A 261 -5.62 -15.14 20.25
C PRO A 261 -5.05 -15.68 18.92
N LEU A 262 -4.97 -17.00 18.75
CA LEU A 262 -4.50 -17.63 17.51
C LEU A 262 -5.62 -17.85 16.49
N GLN A 263 -6.87 -17.66 16.89
CA GLN A 263 -8.00 -17.71 15.97
C GLN A 263 -8.10 -16.37 15.23
N PRO A 264 -8.13 -16.35 13.89
CA PRO A 264 -8.34 -15.12 13.14
C PRO A 264 -9.65 -14.43 13.56
N PRO A 265 -9.68 -13.10 13.62
CA PRO A 265 -10.92 -12.39 13.87
C PRO A 265 -11.86 -12.50 12.66
N VAL A 266 -13.16 -12.29 12.89
CA VAL A 266 -14.13 -12.16 11.79
C VAL A 266 -13.93 -10.80 11.16
N MET A 267 -13.69 -10.78 9.85
CA MET A 267 -13.58 -9.57 9.05
C MET A 267 -14.77 -9.49 8.09
N GLN A 268 -15.55 -8.42 8.21
CA GLN A 268 -16.69 -8.14 7.33
C GLN A 268 -16.46 -6.78 6.63
N PRO A 269 -15.94 -6.76 5.39
CA PRO A 269 -15.53 -5.51 4.73
C PRO A 269 -16.69 -4.67 4.18
N ASN A 270 -17.84 -5.28 3.88
CA ASN A 270 -19.01 -4.62 3.28
C ASN A 270 -18.70 -3.87 1.96
N TYR A 271 -17.85 -4.42 1.09
CA TYR A 271 -17.57 -3.80 -0.21
C TYR A 271 -18.86 -3.53 -1.00
N PHE A 272 -18.93 -2.36 -1.65
CA PHE A 272 -20.05 -1.94 -2.50
C PHE A 272 -21.39 -1.82 -1.78
N LEU A 273 -21.38 -1.64 -0.45
CA LEU A 273 -22.60 -1.31 0.29
C LEU A 273 -23.13 0.08 -0.09
N ASP A 274 -22.24 0.99 -0.49
CA ASP A 274 -22.58 2.28 -1.11
C ASP A 274 -22.40 2.19 -2.63
N GLU A 275 -23.47 2.46 -3.40
CA GLU A 275 -23.43 2.38 -4.86
C GLU A 275 -22.48 3.38 -5.52
N HIS A 276 -22.10 4.46 -4.84
CA HIS A 276 -21.15 5.44 -5.35
C HIS A 276 -19.83 4.80 -5.78
N GLU A 277 -19.37 3.79 -5.05
CA GLU A 277 -18.15 3.06 -5.38
C GLU A 277 -18.28 2.32 -6.72
N LEU A 278 -19.43 1.68 -6.96
CA LEU A 278 -19.70 1.00 -8.23
C LEU A 278 -19.76 1.99 -9.39
N ASP A 279 -20.35 3.17 -9.20
CA ASP A 279 -20.40 4.20 -10.24
C ASP A 279 -19.03 4.75 -10.62
N VAL A 280 -18.14 4.92 -9.63
CA VAL A 280 -16.74 5.29 -9.85
C VAL A 280 -16.03 4.20 -10.64
N LEU A 281 -16.22 2.93 -10.28
CA LEU A 281 -15.60 1.80 -10.99
C LEU A 281 -16.10 1.67 -12.42
N VAL A 282 -17.39 1.89 -12.70
CA VAL A 282 -17.93 1.92 -14.06
C VAL A 282 -17.22 2.99 -14.92
N ASP A 283 -17.04 4.19 -14.37
CA ASP A 283 -16.31 5.26 -15.07
C ASP A 283 -14.84 4.88 -15.31
N ALA A 284 -14.20 4.34 -14.29
CA ALA A 284 -12.82 3.90 -14.34
C ALA A 284 -12.61 2.78 -15.36
N SER A 285 -13.56 1.84 -15.49
CA SER A 285 -13.48 0.76 -16.47
C SER A 285 -13.65 1.25 -17.90
N ARG A 286 -14.54 2.23 -18.15
CA ARG A 286 -14.64 2.88 -19.47
C ARG A 286 -13.33 3.54 -19.87
N ILE A 287 -12.64 4.18 -18.93
CA ILE A 287 -11.34 4.80 -19.18
C ILE A 287 -10.26 3.75 -19.47
N ALA A 288 -10.24 2.62 -18.75
CA ALA A 288 -9.32 1.52 -19.03
C ALA A 288 -9.54 0.92 -20.44
N TYR A 289 -10.79 0.77 -20.89
CA TYR A 289 -11.10 0.34 -22.25
C TYR A 289 -10.63 1.35 -23.30
N ARG A 290 -10.79 2.66 -23.03
CA ARG A 290 -10.24 3.71 -23.89
C ARG A 290 -8.72 3.68 -23.95
N LEU A 291 -8.06 3.40 -22.82
CA LEU A 291 -6.60 3.24 -22.76
C LEU A 291 -6.16 2.08 -23.66
N ALA A 292 -6.78 0.91 -23.52
CA ALA A 292 -6.50 -0.26 -24.35
C ALA A 292 -6.71 0.00 -25.86
N ASN A 293 -7.65 0.87 -26.22
CA ASN A 293 -7.96 1.23 -27.61
C ASN A 293 -7.11 2.41 -28.17
N THR A 294 -6.13 2.91 -27.42
CA THR A 294 -5.15 3.88 -27.94
C THR A 294 -4.37 3.30 -29.11
N THR A 295 -3.92 4.17 -30.01
CA THR A 295 -3.20 3.81 -31.24
C THR A 295 -1.98 2.96 -30.92
N ILE A 296 -1.16 3.38 -29.95
CA ILE A 296 0.04 2.63 -29.57
C ILE A 296 -0.28 1.22 -29.03
N LEU A 297 -1.28 1.06 -28.17
CA LEU A 297 -1.61 -0.24 -27.58
C LEU A 297 -2.31 -1.17 -28.58
N ARG A 298 -3.23 -0.64 -29.38
CA ARG A 298 -3.93 -1.39 -30.43
C ARG A 298 -2.97 -1.82 -31.54
N GLU A 299 -2.18 -0.91 -32.10
CA GLU A 299 -1.41 -1.21 -33.31
C GLU A 299 -0.12 -1.97 -33.01
N LYS A 300 0.58 -1.65 -31.92
CA LYS A 300 1.83 -2.34 -31.58
C LYS A 300 1.57 -3.71 -30.94
N TYR A 301 0.65 -3.76 -29.98
CA TYR A 301 0.44 -4.95 -29.15
C TYR A 301 -0.81 -5.77 -29.55
N GLY A 302 -1.70 -5.20 -30.35
CA GLY A 302 -2.98 -5.84 -30.65
C GLY A 302 -3.82 -6.03 -29.39
N MET A 303 -3.74 -5.06 -28.46
CA MET A 303 -4.42 -5.10 -27.18
C MET A 303 -5.93 -5.03 -27.38
N GLN A 304 -6.65 -6.03 -26.85
CA GLN A 304 -8.11 -6.11 -26.90
C GLN A 304 -8.63 -6.79 -25.63
N PRO A 305 -9.90 -6.55 -25.23
CA PRO A 305 -10.50 -7.28 -24.10
C PRO A 305 -10.39 -8.79 -24.32
N THR A 306 -10.03 -9.54 -23.28
CA THR A 306 -9.91 -11.00 -23.40
C THR A 306 -11.28 -11.62 -23.68
N GLU A 307 -11.33 -12.50 -24.69
CA GLU A 307 -12.55 -13.23 -25.03
C GLU A 307 -12.98 -14.16 -23.89
N GLY A 308 -14.27 -14.14 -23.54
CA GLY A 308 -14.84 -14.98 -22.48
C GLY A 308 -14.62 -14.47 -21.04
N TYR A 309 -13.77 -13.46 -20.82
CA TYR A 309 -13.60 -12.88 -19.49
C TYR A 309 -14.88 -12.15 -19.04
N GLY A 310 -15.45 -12.58 -17.91
CA GLY A 310 -16.72 -12.05 -17.40
C GLY A 310 -17.94 -12.47 -18.21
N ALA A 311 -17.92 -13.63 -18.87
CA ALA A 311 -19.04 -14.15 -19.67
C ALA A 311 -20.36 -14.33 -18.87
N GLU A 312 -20.27 -14.41 -17.55
CA GLU A 312 -21.40 -14.44 -16.61
C GLU A 312 -22.11 -13.09 -16.50
N CYS A 313 -21.45 -12.00 -16.91
CA CYS A 313 -21.98 -10.64 -16.87
C CYS A 313 -22.56 -10.22 -18.23
N PRO A 314 -23.80 -9.71 -18.30
CA PRO A 314 -24.43 -9.31 -19.55
C PRO A 314 -23.77 -8.06 -20.15
N GLY A 315 -23.70 -8.00 -21.47
CA GLY A 315 -23.27 -6.79 -22.19
C GLY A 315 -21.76 -6.56 -22.22
N GLY A 316 -20.93 -7.63 -22.15
CA GLY A 316 -19.47 -7.56 -22.31
C GLY A 316 -18.99 -7.40 -23.76
N GLY A 317 -17.69 -7.66 -23.98
CA GLY A 317 -17.05 -7.55 -25.30
C GLY A 317 -16.38 -6.18 -25.56
N PRO A 318 -16.12 -5.82 -26.83
CA PRO A 318 -15.41 -4.58 -27.19
C PRO A 318 -16.13 -3.28 -26.83
N ASN A 319 -17.47 -3.32 -26.75
CA ASN A 319 -18.32 -2.18 -26.40
C ASN A 319 -19.19 -2.52 -25.18
N PRO A 320 -18.60 -2.57 -23.99
CA PRO A 320 -19.30 -3.04 -22.79
C PRO A 320 -20.33 -2.04 -22.28
N THR A 321 -21.38 -2.55 -21.63
CA THR A 321 -22.42 -1.74 -20.95
C THR A 321 -21.99 -1.38 -19.52
N ASP A 322 -22.69 -0.43 -18.89
CA ASP A 322 -22.47 -0.13 -17.46
C ASP A 322 -22.88 -1.29 -16.56
N GLU A 323 -23.91 -2.05 -16.95
CA GLU A 323 -24.35 -3.26 -16.26
C GLU A 323 -23.25 -4.33 -16.26
N PHE A 324 -22.53 -4.49 -17.38
CA PHE A 324 -21.38 -5.38 -17.46
C PHE A 324 -20.33 -5.01 -16.41
N PHE A 325 -19.92 -3.73 -16.34
CA PHE A 325 -18.90 -3.29 -15.40
C PHE A 325 -19.33 -3.41 -13.93
N ARG A 326 -20.60 -3.11 -13.62
CA ARG A 326 -21.15 -3.29 -12.26
C ARG A 326 -21.12 -4.77 -11.86
N CYS A 327 -21.61 -5.65 -12.72
CA CYS A 327 -21.58 -7.09 -12.49
C CYS A 327 -20.14 -7.59 -12.32
N LEU A 328 -19.22 -7.15 -13.19
CA LEU A 328 -17.82 -7.56 -13.16
C LEU A 328 -17.13 -7.12 -11.86
N ALA A 329 -17.40 -5.90 -11.39
CA ALA A 329 -16.85 -5.41 -10.12
C ALA A 329 -17.33 -6.24 -8.92
N GLN A 330 -18.58 -6.72 -8.94
CA GLN A 330 -19.12 -7.55 -7.86
C GLN A 330 -18.64 -9.00 -7.96
N LEU A 331 -18.68 -9.60 -9.14
CA LEU A 331 -18.28 -10.99 -9.39
C LEU A 331 -16.77 -11.19 -9.21
N HIS A 332 -15.97 -10.28 -9.75
CA HIS A 332 -14.50 -10.28 -9.67
C HIS A 332 -14.02 -9.11 -8.83
N THR A 333 -14.61 -8.95 -7.64
CA THR A 333 -14.19 -7.95 -6.66
C THR A 333 -12.67 -8.02 -6.48
N ALA A 334 -11.97 -6.90 -6.71
CA ALA A 334 -10.53 -6.80 -6.57
C ALA A 334 -10.19 -5.95 -5.33
N PRO A 335 -10.21 -6.53 -4.11
CA PRO A 335 -9.83 -5.79 -2.92
C PRO A 335 -8.32 -5.61 -2.89
N GLU A 336 -7.87 -4.40 -2.54
CA GLU A 336 -6.46 -4.14 -2.36
C GLU A 336 -5.98 -4.57 -0.96
N ASN A 337 -4.68 -4.62 -0.75
CA ASN A 337 -4.10 -4.90 0.58
C ASN A 337 -3.92 -3.61 1.39
N HIS A 338 -4.94 -2.74 1.41
CA HIS A 338 -4.92 -1.39 1.98
C HIS A 338 -5.95 -1.19 3.10
N GLN A 339 -6.21 -2.23 3.90
CA GLN A 339 -7.17 -2.14 5.01
C GLN A 339 -6.71 -1.11 6.04
N VAL A 340 -7.61 -0.26 6.51
CA VAL A 340 -7.37 0.76 7.55
C VAL A 340 -8.59 0.94 8.48
N GLY A 341 -8.43 1.76 9.53
CA GLY A 341 -9.56 2.42 10.24
C GLY A 341 -10.15 1.73 11.46
N THR A 342 -9.74 0.50 11.78
CA THR A 342 -10.26 -0.32 12.88
C THR A 342 -9.94 0.17 14.30
N CYS A 343 -9.06 1.14 14.44
CA CYS A 343 -8.74 1.84 15.69
C CYS A 343 -8.73 3.36 15.44
N LYS A 344 -9.76 3.86 14.72
CA LYS A 344 -9.88 5.23 14.23
C LYS A 344 -9.37 6.29 15.22
N MET A 345 -8.49 7.16 14.72
CA MET A 345 -8.10 8.40 15.38
C MET A 345 -9.24 9.42 15.32
N GLY A 346 -9.49 10.15 16.39
CA GLY A 346 -10.53 11.18 16.42
C GLY A 346 -10.44 12.12 17.60
N ALA A 347 -11.27 13.16 17.58
CA ALA A 347 -11.42 14.11 18.67
C ALA A 347 -12.02 13.43 19.92
N ALA A 348 -11.87 14.05 21.08
CA ALA A 348 -12.30 13.47 22.35
C ALA A 348 -13.83 13.31 22.48
N ASP A 349 -14.59 14.07 21.68
CA ASP A 349 -16.04 14.04 21.58
C ASP A 349 -16.57 13.13 20.46
N ASP A 350 -15.69 12.54 19.64
CA ASP A 350 -16.08 11.51 18.66
C ASP A 350 -16.32 10.18 19.40
N PRO A 351 -17.57 9.69 19.49
CA PRO A 351 -17.88 8.47 20.24
C PRO A 351 -17.25 7.21 19.63
N MET A 352 -16.82 7.28 18.36
CA MET A 352 -16.19 6.17 17.64
C MET A 352 -14.66 6.27 17.62
N ALA A 353 -14.07 7.29 18.23
CA ALA A 353 -12.61 7.40 18.30
C ALA A 353 -12.02 6.39 19.29
N VAL A 354 -10.98 5.70 18.85
CA VAL A 354 -10.22 4.73 19.67
C VAL A 354 -8.94 5.38 20.19
N VAL A 355 -8.29 6.19 19.35
CA VAL A 355 -7.08 6.92 19.72
C VAL A 355 -7.24 8.43 19.52
N ASP A 356 -6.50 9.19 20.30
CA ASP A 356 -6.42 10.65 20.17
C ASP A 356 -5.43 11.09 19.06
N PRO A 357 -5.29 12.40 18.79
CA PRO A 357 -4.35 12.91 17.78
C PRO A 357 -2.87 12.61 18.05
N GLN A 358 -2.53 12.16 19.26
CA GLN A 358 -1.20 11.67 19.62
C GLN A 358 -1.14 10.14 19.58
N LEU A 359 -2.16 9.46 19.06
CA LEU A 359 -2.26 8.00 18.95
C LEU A 359 -2.42 7.27 20.29
N ARG A 360 -2.75 7.98 21.38
CA ARG A 360 -2.99 7.38 22.70
C ARG A 360 -4.38 6.79 22.76
N VAL A 361 -4.51 5.56 23.28
CA VAL A 361 -5.81 4.90 23.42
C VAL A 361 -6.64 5.61 24.49
N TYR A 362 -7.87 6.01 24.15
CA TYR A 362 -8.71 6.76 25.06
C TYR A 362 -9.03 5.98 26.35
N GLY A 363 -8.74 6.61 27.49
CA GLY A 363 -9.02 6.04 28.81
C GLY A 363 -8.05 4.94 29.26
N ILE A 364 -6.97 4.67 28.52
CA ILE A 364 -5.92 3.70 28.90
C ILE A 364 -4.56 4.41 28.98
N ASN A 365 -3.96 4.39 30.16
CA ASN A 365 -2.69 5.05 30.44
C ASN A 365 -1.51 4.19 29.97
N GLY A 366 -0.63 4.77 29.14
CA GLY A 366 0.57 4.08 28.64
C GLY A 366 0.29 3.09 27.50
N LEU A 367 -0.71 3.37 26.67
CA LEU A 367 -1.01 2.60 25.46
C LEU A 367 -1.18 3.49 24.23
N ARG A 368 -0.55 3.11 23.12
CA ARG A 368 -0.77 3.69 21.79
C ARG A 368 -1.07 2.64 20.75
N VAL A 369 -1.70 3.06 19.66
CA VAL A 369 -1.77 2.27 18.41
C VAL A 369 -1.07 3.05 17.31
N ALA A 370 -0.07 2.46 16.67
CA ALA A 370 0.73 3.12 15.63
C ALA A 370 0.86 2.19 14.42
N ASP A 371 -0.21 2.13 13.63
CA ASP A 371 -0.30 1.43 12.35
C ASP A 371 -1.49 1.95 11.54
N ALA A 372 -1.84 1.30 10.42
CA ALA A 372 -2.94 1.66 9.54
C ALA A 372 -4.33 1.68 10.20
N SER A 373 -4.54 0.98 11.32
CA SER A 373 -5.84 0.96 12.02
C SER A 373 -6.28 2.35 12.47
N ILE A 374 -5.36 3.28 12.70
CA ILE A 374 -5.69 4.61 13.22
C ILE A 374 -6.23 5.57 12.16
N MET A 375 -6.10 5.26 10.87
CA MET A 375 -6.49 6.20 9.82
C MET A 375 -8.01 6.40 9.83
N PRO A 376 -8.52 7.63 10.04
CA PRO A 376 -9.97 7.86 10.05
C PRO A 376 -10.61 7.59 8.69
N THR A 377 -9.88 7.94 7.64
CA THR A 377 -10.16 7.67 6.23
C THR A 377 -8.87 7.22 5.56
N VAL A 378 -8.96 6.28 4.62
CA VAL A 378 -7.84 5.87 3.78
C VAL A 378 -7.39 7.05 2.91
N VAL A 379 -6.09 7.14 2.67
CA VAL A 379 -5.52 8.16 1.77
C VAL A 379 -5.67 7.73 0.32
N SER A 380 -5.68 8.66 -0.63
CA SER A 380 -5.78 8.36 -2.07
C SER A 380 -4.46 7.82 -2.67
N GLY A 381 -4.10 6.60 -2.28
CA GLY A 381 -2.95 5.83 -2.78
C GLY A 381 -2.56 4.67 -1.86
N ASN A 382 -1.50 3.95 -2.20
CA ASN A 382 -1.05 2.81 -1.40
C ASN A 382 -0.66 3.22 0.03
N THR A 383 -1.05 2.40 1.01
CA THR A 383 -0.96 2.76 2.43
C THR A 383 0.42 2.55 3.06
N ALA A 384 1.38 1.96 2.34
CA ALA A 384 2.70 1.65 2.90
C ALA A 384 3.49 2.90 3.32
N ALA A 385 3.51 3.96 2.52
CA ALA A 385 4.16 5.23 2.88
C ALA A 385 3.44 5.98 4.02
N PRO A 386 2.11 6.12 3.99
CA PRO A 386 1.34 6.63 5.13
C PRO A 386 1.61 5.89 6.44
N VAL A 387 1.73 4.56 6.43
CA VAL A 387 2.04 3.77 7.63
C VAL A 387 3.44 4.07 8.17
N VAL A 388 4.44 4.22 7.29
CA VAL A 388 5.78 4.64 7.71
C VAL A 388 5.75 6.04 8.33
N MET A 389 4.99 6.98 7.73
CA MET A 389 4.82 8.32 8.29
C MET A 389 4.16 8.29 9.68
N ILE A 390 3.11 7.49 9.87
CA ILE A 390 2.47 7.29 11.18
C ILE A 390 3.48 6.76 12.20
N ALA A 391 4.32 5.79 11.82
CA ALA A 391 5.33 5.22 12.70
C ALA A 391 6.41 6.26 13.09
N GLU A 392 6.88 7.08 12.15
CA GLU A 392 7.81 8.18 12.43
C GLU A 392 7.19 9.19 13.41
N ARG A 393 5.93 9.58 13.18
CA ARG A 393 5.24 10.50 14.11
C ARG A 393 5.02 9.89 15.49
N ALA A 394 4.68 8.61 15.56
CA ALA A 394 4.54 7.90 16.83
C ALA A 394 5.87 7.87 17.61
N ALA A 395 6.98 7.61 16.93
CA ALA A 395 8.31 7.62 17.54
C ALA A 395 8.64 9.00 18.13
N GLU A 396 8.36 10.07 17.39
CA GLU A 396 8.56 11.44 17.86
C GLU A 396 7.71 11.76 19.09
N PHE A 397 6.41 11.41 19.09
CA PHE A 397 5.54 11.63 20.26
C PHE A 397 6.03 10.89 21.51
N VAL A 398 6.59 9.70 21.35
CA VAL A 398 7.17 8.92 22.45
C VAL A 398 8.44 9.60 22.96
N ILE A 399 9.34 10.02 22.07
CA ILE A 399 10.60 10.69 22.42
C ILE A 399 10.31 11.98 23.20
N ILE A 400 9.47 12.87 22.65
CA ILE A 400 9.15 14.18 23.26
C ILE A 400 8.58 13.96 24.67
N LYS A 401 7.56 13.11 24.82
CA LYS A 401 6.93 12.83 26.12
C LYS A 401 7.95 12.40 27.18
N TYR A 402 8.86 11.49 26.84
CA TYR A 402 9.82 10.98 27.84
C TYR A 402 11.00 11.91 28.07
N GLN A 403 11.37 12.76 27.12
CA GLN A 403 12.34 13.83 27.35
C GLN A 403 11.77 14.89 28.30
N GLU A 404 10.52 15.31 28.10
CA GLU A 404 9.84 16.26 28.99
C GLU A 404 9.70 15.72 30.42
N LEU A 405 9.35 14.44 30.56
CA LEU A 405 9.29 13.78 31.88
C LEU A 405 10.66 13.76 32.57
N LEU A 406 11.74 13.49 31.84
CA LEU A 406 13.10 13.53 32.40
C LEU A 406 13.50 14.96 32.80
N ARG A 407 13.21 15.98 31.98
CA ARG A 407 13.48 17.38 32.31
C ARG A 407 12.73 17.81 33.57
N THR A 408 11.46 17.42 33.69
CA THR A 408 10.64 17.72 34.88
C THR A 408 11.18 17.03 36.14
N GLN A 409 11.74 15.82 36.00
CA GLN A 409 12.20 15.02 37.13
C GLN A 409 13.62 15.37 37.59
N PHE A 410 14.52 15.75 36.67
CA PHE A 410 15.96 15.89 36.92
C PHE A 410 16.54 17.27 36.59
N GLY A 411 15.73 18.20 36.05
CA GLY A 411 16.17 19.55 35.64
C GLY A 411 16.62 19.62 34.18
N GLU A 412 16.50 20.80 33.55
CA GLU A 412 16.77 21.01 32.11
C GLU A 412 18.20 20.61 31.69
N ASP A 413 19.19 20.87 32.55
CA ASP A 413 20.62 20.65 32.26
C ASP A 413 21.04 19.17 32.21
N THR A 414 20.15 18.24 32.56
CA THR A 414 20.46 16.79 32.68
C THR A 414 20.00 15.96 31.49
N VAL A 415 19.22 16.55 30.57
CA VAL A 415 18.66 15.84 29.41
C VAL A 415 19.39 16.31 28.16
N PRO A 416 20.11 15.42 27.45
CA PRO A 416 20.74 15.79 26.18
C PRO A 416 19.71 16.39 25.25
N ASP A 417 20.02 17.53 24.64
CA ASP A 417 19.19 18.09 23.58
C ASP A 417 18.96 17.02 22.52
N GLY A 418 17.69 16.68 22.32
CA GLY A 418 17.31 15.63 21.39
C GLY A 418 17.77 15.96 19.97
N ILE A 419 17.78 14.93 19.11
CA ILE A 419 17.96 15.04 17.65
C ILE A 419 16.90 15.98 17.00
N PHE A 420 15.90 16.43 17.77
CA PHE A 420 14.86 17.41 17.39
C PHE A 420 14.73 18.51 18.46
N SER A 421 15.78 19.29 18.71
CA SER A 421 15.67 20.55 19.44
C SER A 421 15.09 21.66 18.54
N GLY A 422 13.85 21.47 18.08
CA GLY A 422 13.03 22.57 17.58
C GLY A 422 12.19 23.08 18.74
N SER A 423 12.39 24.32 19.18
CA SER A 423 11.48 24.97 20.13
C SER A 423 10.03 24.83 19.67
N ASN A 424 9.11 24.71 20.64
CA ASN A 424 7.66 24.69 20.45
C ASN A 424 7.07 25.98 19.82
N GLU A 425 7.86 26.81 19.14
CA GLU A 425 7.44 28.09 18.56
C GLU A 425 6.91 27.99 17.11
N GLY A 426 6.90 26.80 16.51
CA GLY A 426 6.59 26.62 15.09
C GLY A 426 5.13 26.35 14.69
N TRP A 427 4.18 26.26 15.63
CA TRP A 427 2.79 25.91 15.32
C TRP A 427 1.79 27.04 15.58
N ASN A 428 2.21 28.29 15.40
CA ASN A 428 1.29 29.35 15.02
C ASN A 428 1.13 29.30 13.50
N SER A 429 -0.07 28.95 13.05
CA SER A 429 -0.52 29.11 11.67
C SER A 429 -0.40 30.59 11.28
N ASN A 430 0.68 30.99 10.61
CA ASN A 430 0.73 32.13 9.66
C ASN A 430 2.09 32.46 9.03
N GLU A 431 3.16 31.67 9.16
CA GLU A 431 4.43 32.01 8.49
C GLU A 431 4.91 30.91 7.53
N SER A 432 4.75 31.20 6.23
CA SER A 432 5.40 30.51 5.13
C SER A 432 6.90 30.79 5.16
N GLY A 433 7.71 29.89 5.73
CA GLY A 433 9.18 30.08 5.67
C GLY A 433 10.08 29.00 6.25
N ASN A 434 9.66 28.24 7.27
CA ASN A 434 10.59 27.32 7.94
C ASN A 434 10.58 25.91 7.34
N LYS A 435 11.68 25.54 6.69
CA LYS A 435 11.93 24.16 6.23
C LYS A 435 12.15 23.23 7.44
N PRO A 436 11.53 22.03 7.47
CA PRO A 436 11.80 21.04 8.51
C PRO A 436 13.26 20.55 8.48
N ILE A 437 13.86 20.35 9.65
CA ILE A 437 15.26 19.89 9.86
C ILE A 437 15.56 18.50 9.25
N TRP A 438 14.52 17.74 8.85
CA TRP A 438 14.66 16.42 8.24
C TRP A 438 15.27 16.42 6.82
N VAL A 439 15.41 17.59 6.19
CA VAL A 439 16.01 17.72 4.85
C VAL A 439 17.52 17.44 4.88
N ASP A 440 18.21 17.65 6.01
CA ASP A 440 19.68 17.60 6.06
C ASP A 440 20.28 16.20 6.35
N ASN A 441 19.47 15.27 6.87
CA ASN A 441 19.90 13.87 7.11
C ASN A 441 19.60 12.93 5.94
N TRP A 442 18.93 13.43 4.90
CA TRP A 442 18.88 12.75 3.61
C TRP A 442 20.13 13.11 2.82
N LYS A 443 20.94 12.10 2.44
CA LYS A 443 21.89 12.32 1.34
C LYS A 443 21.09 12.88 0.16
N PRO A 444 21.53 13.97 -0.48
CA PRO A 444 20.85 14.47 -1.66
C PRO A 444 20.72 13.32 -2.66
N TRP A 445 19.51 13.12 -3.19
CA TRP A 445 19.30 12.24 -4.32
C TRP A 445 20.19 12.73 -5.46
N ASP A 446 21.16 11.91 -5.88
CA ASP A 446 21.97 12.19 -7.05
C ASP A 446 21.04 12.40 -8.25
N LYS A 447 20.97 13.64 -8.74
CA LYS A 447 20.12 14.08 -9.87
C LYS A 447 20.59 13.53 -11.23
N HIS A 448 21.35 12.45 -11.26
CA HIS A 448 21.85 11.85 -12.50
C HIS A 448 20.97 10.67 -12.93
N TRP A 449 19.68 10.95 -13.22
CA TRP A 449 18.83 10.01 -13.97
C TRP A 449 18.87 10.27 -15.49
N ASP A 450 19.44 11.40 -15.93
CA ASP A 450 19.66 11.67 -17.35
C ASP A 450 20.99 11.07 -17.80
N ASN A 451 21.02 9.77 -18.06
CA ASN A 451 22.06 9.19 -18.91
C ASN A 451 21.44 8.74 -20.24
N PRO A 452 21.68 9.47 -21.35
CA PRO A 452 21.11 9.16 -22.66
C PRO A 452 21.77 7.98 -23.39
N GLU A 453 22.71 7.26 -22.76
CA GLU A 453 23.41 6.12 -23.38
C GLU A 453 22.80 4.76 -22.99
N TRP A 454 21.55 4.50 -23.37
CA TRP A 454 20.99 3.15 -23.30
C TRP A 454 20.27 2.77 -24.60
N LYS A 455 21.07 2.45 -25.63
CA LYS A 455 20.57 1.68 -26.79
C LYS A 455 20.47 0.22 -26.37
N TYR A 456 19.24 -0.27 -26.24
CA TYR A 456 18.93 -1.69 -26.05
C TYR A 456 19.28 -2.45 -27.33
N ASP A 457 20.26 -3.36 -27.27
CA ASP A 457 20.60 -4.27 -28.38
C ASP A 457 20.48 -5.71 -27.84
N HIS A 458 19.28 -6.29 -27.97
CA HIS A 458 18.98 -7.67 -27.56
C HIS A 458 18.98 -8.58 -28.81
N PRO A 459 19.66 -9.76 -28.78
CA PRO A 459 19.93 -10.55 -29.98
C PRO A 459 18.71 -11.26 -30.63
N TYR A 460 17.48 -11.09 -30.15
CA TYR A 460 16.30 -11.81 -30.64
C TYR A 460 15.41 -11.05 -31.64
N HIS A 461 15.75 -9.80 -32.02
CA HIS A 461 14.94 -9.01 -32.96
C HIS A 461 15.59 -8.73 -34.33
N ARG A 462 16.69 -9.40 -34.68
CA ARG A 462 17.21 -9.34 -36.05
C ARG A 462 16.45 -10.28 -36.97
N LYS A 463 15.31 -9.83 -37.51
CA LYS A 463 14.80 -10.22 -38.82
C LYS A 463 13.65 -9.29 -39.20
N ASN A 464 13.99 -8.29 -40.01
CA ASN A 464 13.18 -7.65 -41.05
C ASN A 464 13.65 -6.20 -41.24
N ASN A 465 14.80 -6.02 -41.89
CA ASN A 465 15.13 -4.74 -42.53
C ASN A 465 15.13 -4.95 -44.04
N VAL A 466 14.05 -4.53 -44.67
CA VAL A 466 13.98 -4.28 -46.11
C VAL A 466 14.58 -2.90 -46.36
N ASN A 467 15.51 -2.86 -47.32
CA ASN A 467 16.26 -1.69 -47.78
C ASN A 467 15.43 -0.40 -47.92
N GLN A 468 15.90 0.71 -47.35
CA GLN A 468 15.77 2.04 -47.97
C GLN A 468 16.98 2.95 -47.65
N PRO A 469 17.35 3.87 -48.56
CA PRO A 469 18.66 4.49 -48.62
C PRO A 469 18.75 5.83 -47.87
N ALA A 470 19.97 6.14 -47.45
CA ALA A 470 20.34 7.35 -46.71
C ALA A 470 20.08 8.63 -47.51
N TYR A 471 19.43 9.61 -46.87
CA TYR A 471 19.48 11.02 -47.25
C TYR A 471 20.25 11.79 -46.19
N ASN A 472 21.40 12.34 -46.61
CA ASN A 472 22.18 13.31 -45.85
C ASN A 472 21.56 14.70 -45.98
N SER A 473 21.64 15.46 -44.88
CA SER A 473 21.28 16.87 -44.74
C SER A 473 21.98 17.80 -45.75
N ARG A 474 21.19 18.70 -46.34
CA ARG A 474 21.33 20.14 -46.11
C ARG A 474 20.00 20.70 -45.65
#